data_AF-A0A1C6ASU6-F1
#
_entry.id   AF-A0A1C6ASU6-F1
#
_cell.length_a   1.000
_cell.length_b   1.000
_cell.length_c   1.000
_cell.angle_alpha   90.00
_cell.angle_beta   90.00
_cell.angle_gamma   90.00
#
_symmetry.space_group_name_H-M   'P 1'
#
loop_
_entity.id
_entity.type
_entity.pdbx_description
1 polymer ?
#
loop_
_entity_poly.entity_id
_entity_poly.type
_entity_poly.pdbx_seq_one_letter_code
_entity_poly.pdbx_strand_id
1 'polypeptide(L)'
;MRSNGVDEYYITGAATDCEKFQKWAETLELAIGNPLYHWSHLELQRYFGYHGVLNGDTAEEVWNLCNEKLKEDGISVRNLIRQSNVKLICTTDDPVDDLKWHEVLAADDTFEVQVLPAWRPDKAMNLEKPEYADYIAQLSKVSGVEIKTFEDLKEALNIRLDYFADHGCSVSDHALEYVIYLKLSKRNEGKTINIYDIAKLSGVSIATVSRVINGSPKVSEKTKQKVMAVMEQESYTPNMFARGLGLDSAKTIGIICPEIADDYMARSVSYLEKHLHHYGYGCILGCSGTSLEERESYTKLMLSKRIDTLIFVGSIYAGDSDDPAEVAYIKEAAKKTPVFMINAHLEGENIYCAYADDYQATYELTSSLIRRGKKKILFLYNSKSFSANQKMKGYEAALIDAGYPVRGELKFYTKNDIRYARDMLLMHQNLDFDSVVATEDELAIAVLKYAKVKGIKIPEELSVSGYNNSSLAKCCEPELTSVDSKVAVLCSSTVANMIALLERKEEIEKNLKVPCDIVKRCTTDF
;
A
#
# COMPACT_ATOMS: atom_id res chain seq x y z
N MET A 1 17.59 -10.16 12.44
CA MET A 1 18.34 -10.26 13.71
C MET A 1 17.94 -9.15 14.68
N ARG A 2 18.10 -7.86 14.36
CA ARG A 2 17.66 -6.75 15.25
C ARG A 2 16.18 -6.81 15.62
N SER A 3 15.29 -7.02 14.65
CA SER A 3 13.85 -7.20 14.89
C SER A 3 13.52 -8.44 15.74
N ASN A 4 14.46 -9.38 15.87
CA ASN A 4 14.35 -10.58 16.68
C ASN A 4 15.03 -10.43 18.07
N GLY A 5 15.41 -9.20 18.46
CA GLY A 5 16.01 -8.93 19.77
C GLY A 5 17.44 -9.47 19.96
N VAL A 6 18.14 -9.85 18.88
CA VAL A 6 19.53 -10.30 18.97
C VAL A 6 20.43 -9.13 19.38
N ASP A 7 21.27 -9.34 20.38
CA ASP A 7 22.21 -8.34 20.90
C ASP A 7 23.17 -7.85 19.80
N GLU A 8 23.46 -6.55 19.78
CA GLU A 8 24.30 -5.92 18.75
C GLU A 8 25.73 -6.49 18.75
N TYR A 9 26.19 -7.08 19.86
CA TYR A 9 27.42 -7.86 19.96
C TYR A 9 27.52 -8.95 18.87
N TYR A 10 26.40 -9.61 18.55
CA TYR A 10 26.30 -10.66 17.52
C TYR A 10 25.89 -10.16 16.13
N ILE A 11 25.78 -8.84 15.92
CA ILE A 11 25.40 -8.26 14.63
C ILE A 11 26.56 -7.46 14.07
N THR A 12 26.88 -6.31 14.68
CA THR A 12 28.00 -5.46 14.27
C THR A 12 29.14 -5.45 15.28
N GLY A 13 28.95 -6.05 16.45
CA GLY A 13 29.96 -6.14 17.50
C GLY A 13 31.04 -7.21 17.29
N ALA A 14 31.72 -7.53 18.38
CA ALA A 14 32.98 -8.28 18.37
C ALA A 14 32.84 -9.81 18.44
N ALA A 15 31.64 -10.38 18.30
CA ALA A 15 31.46 -11.83 18.19
C ALA A 15 32.20 -12.40 16.97
N THR A 16 32.60 -13.67 17.06
CA THR A 16 33.22 -14.39 15.94
C THR A 16 32.21 -14.61 14.81
N ASP A 17 32.68 -14.80 13.58
CA ASP A 17 31.79 -15.01 12.43
C ASP A 17 30.91 -16.24 12.58
N CYS A 18 31.42 -17.30 13.24
CA CYS A 18 30.65 -18.50 13.55
C CYS A 18 29.52 -18.21 14.55
N GLU A 19 29.80 -17.46 15.62
CA GLU A 19 28.77 -17.05 16.60
C GLU A 19 27.71 -16.14 15.96
N LYS A 20 28.11 -15.24 15.05
CA LYS A 20 27.19 -14.40 14.28
C LYS A 20 26.31 -15.25 13.35
N PHE A 21 26.90 -16.23 12.68
CA PHE A 21 26.17 -17.16 11.81
C PHE A 21 25.17 -18.02 12.59
N GLN A 22 25.54 -18.50 13.78
CA GLN A 22 24.63 -19.20 14.69
C GLN A 22 23.40 -18.34 15.01
N LYS A 23 23.59 -17.07 15.38
CA LYS A 23 22.48 -16.14 15.65
C LYS A 23 21.65 -15.79 14.42
N TRP A 24 22.26 -15.79 13.24
CA TRP A 24 21.53 -15.67 11.98
C TRP A 24 20.63 -16.88 11.73
N ALA A 25 21.15 -18.10 11.91
CA ALA A 25 20.41 -19.34 11.71
C ALA A 25 19.24 -19.49 12.71
N GLU A 26 19.44 -19.19 13.99
CA GLU A 26 18.36 -19.10 15.00
C GLU A 26 17.28 -18.07 14.58
N THR A 27 17.69 -16.94 14.00
CA THR A 27 16.75 -15.92 13.54
C THR A 27 15.95 -16.38 12.31
N LEU A 28 16.56 -17.16 11.42
CA LEU A 28 15.92 -17.63 10.19
C LEU A 28 14.70 -18.51 10.47
N GLU A 29 14.68 -19.26 11.57
CA GLU A 29 13.52 -20.08 11.97
C GLU A 29 12.24 -19.27 12.16
N LEU A 30 12.40 -18.01 12.57
CA LEU A 30 11.31 -17.07 12.81
C LEU A 30 10.96 -16.24 11.56
N ALA A 31 11.71 -16.44 10.46
CA ALA A 31 11.56 -15.69 9.22
C ALA A 31 10.77 -16.45 8.13
N ILE A 32 9.95 -17.44 8.51
CA ILE A 32 9.09 -18.18 7.55
C ILE A 32 8.13 -17.20 6.86
N GLY A 33 8.17 -17.19 5.52
CA GLY A 33 7.42 -16.23 4.69
C GLY A 33 8.18 -14.94 4.36
N ASN A 34 9.36 -14.72 4.95
CA ASN A 34 10.29 -13.67 4.53
C ASN A 34 11.20 -14.18 3.39
N PRO A 35 11.47 -13.38 2.34
CA PRO A 35 12.38 -13.78 1.26
C PRO A 35 13.75 -14.26 1.74
N LEU A 36 14.26 -13.72 2.86
CA LEU A 36 15.55 -14.11 3.43
C LEU A 36 15.61 -15.59 3.80
N TYR A 37 14.51 -16.17 4.30
CA TYR A 37 14.43 -17.61 4.57
C TYR A 37 14.63 -18.41 3.28
N HIS A 38 13.86 -18.09 2.24
CA HIS A 38 13.94 -18.80 0.97
C HIS A 38 15.30 -18.62 0.28
N TRP A 39 15.84 -17.40 0.26
CA TRP A 39 17.11 -17.10 -0.38
C TRP A 39 18.28 -17.81 0.31
N SER A 40 18.34 -17.83 1.64
CA SER A 40 19.41 -18.54 2.36
C SER A 40 19.44 -20.03 1.98
N HIS A 41 18.27 -20.70 1.93
CA HIS A 41 18.21 -22.11 1.56
C HIS A 41 18.53 -22.34 0.07
N LEU A 42 18.09 -21.44 -0.82
CA LEU A 42 18.40 -21.53 -2.25
C LEU A 42 19.89 -21.36 -2.53
N GLU A 43 20.59 -20.45 -1.85
CA GLU A 43 22.04 -20.27 -2.04
C GLU A 43 22.84 -21.45 -1.46
N LEU A 44 22.43 -21.97 -0.29
CA LEU A 44 22.98 -23.20 0.28
C LEU A 44 22.82 -24.40 -0.66
N GLN A 45 21.65 -24.54 -1.28
CA GLN A 45 21.42 -25.59 -2.27
C GLN A 45 22.25 -25.37 -3.53
N ARG A 46 22.28 -24.13 -4.06
CA ARG A 46 22.89 -23.82 -5.36
C ARG A 46 24.40 -23.97 -5.36
N TYR A 47 25.10 -23.36 -4.40
CA TYR A 47 26.57 -23.37 -4.38
C TYR A 47 27.14 -24.44 -3.47
N PHE A 48 26.44 -24.76 -2.38
CA PHE A 48 26.94 -25.69 -1.36
C PHE A 48 26.27 -27.06 -1.43
N GLY A 49 25.30 -27.29 -2.31
CA GLY A 49 24.62 -28.58 -2.45
C GLY A 49 23.93 -29.06 -1.16
N TYR A 50 23.64 -28.15 -0.24
CA TYR A 50 22.96 -28.46 1.01
C TYR A 50 21.45 -28.39 0.79
N HIS A 51 20.78 -29.52 1.00
CA HIS A 51 19.34 -29.65 0.80
C HIS A 51 18.55 -29.72 2.13
N GLY A 52 19.23 -29.56 3.26
CA GLY A 52 18.62 -29.50 4.57
C GLY A 52 18.04 -28.13 4.89
N VAL A 53 17.61 -27.95 6.14
CA VAL A 53 17.06 -26.68 6.66
C VAL A 53 18.11 -26.01 7.52
N LEU A 54 18.48 -24.76 7.22
CA LEU A 54 19.33 -23.93 8.07
C LEU A 54 18.51 -23.38 9.23
N ASN A 55 18.88 -23.77 10.44
CA ASN A 55 18.28 -23.34 11.68
C ASN A 55 19.28 -23.36 12.84
N GLY A 56 18.85 -23.05 14.06
CA GLY A 56 19.72 -23.04 15.24
C GLY A 56 20.43 -24.39 15.49
N ASP A 57 19.74 -25.50 15.25
CA ASP A 57 20.30 -26.85 15.48
C ASP A 57 21.28 -27.29 14.38
N THR A 58 21.08 -26.85 13.13
CA THR A 58 21.89 -27.25 11.97
C THR A 58 23.00 -26.24 11.62
N ALA A 59 23.06 -25.11 12.30
CA ALA A 59 23.99 -24.02 11.99
C ALA A 59 25.46 -24.46 11.97
N GLU A 60 25.91 -25.23 12.97
CA GLU A 60 27.29 -25.72 13.04
C GLU A 60 27.61 -26.70 11.89
N GLU A 61 26.69 -27.61 11.58
CA GLU A 61 26.83 -28.54 10.45
C GLU A 61 26.98 -27.77 9.13
N VAL A 62 26.06 -26.82 8.88
CA VAL A 62 26.05 -26.00 7.67
C VAL A 62 27.31 -25.15 7.57
N TRP A 63 27.73 -24.54 8.68
CA TRP A 63 28.94 -23.75 8.76
C TRP A 63 30.17 -24.56 8.35
N ASN A 64 30.32 -25.76 8.93
CA ASN A 64 31.45 -26.64 8.64
C ASN A 64 31.40 -27.13 7.18
N LEU A 65 30.23 -27.55 6.69
CA LEU A 65 30.04 -27.96 5.30
C LEU A 65 30.44 -26.86 4.32
N CYS A 66 29.97 -25.63 4.54
CA CYS A 66 30.28 -24.50 3.66
C CYS A 66 31.78 -24.17 3.70
N ASN A 67 32.41 -24.16 4.87
CA ASN A 67 33.85 -23.90 5.01
C ASN A 67 34.73 -24.98 4.38
N GLU A 68 34.33 -26.26 4.45
CA GLU A 68 35.04 -27.32 3.71
C GLU A 68 34.89 -27.16 2.21
N LYS A 69 33.68 -26.85 1.73
CA LYS A 69 33.42 -26.61 0.31
C LYS A 69 34.18 -25.41 -0.24
N LEU A 70 34.34 -24.33 0.53
CA LEU A 70 35.11 -23.15 0.12
C LEU A 70 36.61 -23.45 -0.11
N LYS A 71 37.12 -24.59 0.38
CA LYS A 71 38.51 -25.02 0.11
C LYS A 71 38.65 -25.75 -1.23
N GLU A 72 37.55 -26.14 -1.87
CA GLU A 72 37.58 -26.80 -3.16
C GLU A 72 37.91 -25.80 -4.28
N ASP A 73 38.78 -26.18 -5.23
CA ASP A 73 39.22 -25.31 -6.35
C ASP A 73 38.05 -24.76 -7.20
N GLY A 74 36.90 -25.46 -7.18
CA GLY A 74 35.68 -25.08 -7.88
C GLY A 74 34.92 -23.90 -7.28
N ILE A 75 35.23 -23.50 -6.04
CA ILE A 75 34.47 -22.48 -5.27
C ILE A 75 35.35 -21.26 -4.98
N SER A 76 36.12 -20.82 -5.98
CA SER A 76 36.73 -19.49 -5.96
C SER A 76 35.70 -18.39 -6.25
N VAL A 77 35.98 -17.15 -5.84
CA VAL A 77 35.13 -15.99 -6.14
C VAL A 77 34.83 -15.89 -7.65
N ARG A 78 35.84 -16.05 -8.51
CA ARG A 78 35.66 -16.01 -9.97
C ARG A 78 34.79 -17.16 -10.47
N ASN A 79 34.96 -18.36 -9.92
CA ASN A 79 34.15 -19.51 -10.32
C ASN A 79 32.69 -19.39 -9.87
N LEU A 80 32.42 -18.81 -8.69
CA LEU A 80 31.06 -18.50 -8.26
C LEU A 80 30.38 -17.49 -9.19
N ILE A 81 31.09 -16.42 -9.57
CA ILE A 81 30.59 -15.44 -10.54
C ILE A 81 30.25 -16.11 -11.89
N ARG A 82 31.09 -17.04 -12.36
CA ARG A 82 30.86 -17.83 -13.57
C ARG A 82 29.66 -18.76 -13.47
N GLN A 83 29.52 -19.48 -12.36
CA GLN A 83 28.38 -20.37 -12.10
C GLN A 83 27.04 -19.61 -12.13
N SER A 84 27.06 -18.35 -11.69
CA SER A 84 25.90 -17.45 -11.73
C SER A 84 25.66 -16.81 -13.09
N ASN A 85 26.46 -17.13 -14.11
CA ASN A 85 26.40 -16.59 -15.47
C ASN A 85 26.37 -15.05 -15.50
N VAL A 86 27.10 -14.41 -14.57
CA VAL A 86 27.22 -12.96 -14.50
C VAL A 86 27.98 -12.46 -15.72
N LYS A 87 27.49 -11.38 -16.33
CA LYS A 87 28.13 -10.74 -17.50
C LYS A 87 28.86 -9.46 -17.14
N LEU A 88 28.38 -8.75 -16.13
CA LEU A 88 28.88 -7.46 -15.69
C LEU A 88 28.70 -7.34 -14.19
N ILE A 89 29.72 -6.85 -13.50
CA ILE A 89 29.68 -6.42 -12.11
C ILE A 89 29.93 -4.92 -12.09
N CYS A 90 29.04 -4.19 -11.43
CA CYS A 90 29.24 -2.78 -11.12
C CYS A 90 29.51 -2.66 -9.62
N THR A 91 30.71 -2.18 -9.25
CA THR A 91 31.07 -1.93 -7.85
C THR A 91 30.45 -0.62 -7.37
N THR A 92 30.61 -0.32 -6.08
CA THR A 92 30.09 0.90 -5.48
C THR A 92 31.27 1.76 -5.05
N ASP A 93 31.54 2.82 -5.80
CA ASP A 93 32.80 3.55 -5.71
C ASP A 93 32.55 5.04 -5.44
N ASP A 94 33.32 5.59 -4.50
CA ASP A 94 33.25 6.98 -4.07
C ASP A 94 34.05 7.88 -5.02
N PRO A 95 33.60 9.12 -5.32
CA PRO A 95 34.37 10.10 -6.10
C PRO A 95 35.86 10.24 -5.73
N VAL A 96 36.24 9.94 -4.48
CA VAL A 96 37.62 10.00 -4.00
C VAL A 96 38.47 8.76 -4.27
N ASP A 97 37.88 7.67 -4.77
CA ASP A 97 38.58 6.41 -5.02
C ASP A 97 39.48 6.49 -6.25
N ASP A 98 40.60 5.76 -6.21
CA ASP A 98 41.64 5.76 -7.26
C ASP A 98 41.40 4.73 -8.37
N LEU A 99 40.32 3.95 -8.28
CA LEU A 99 39.91 2.91 -9.24
C LEU A 99 41.00 1.91 -9.65
N LYS A 100 42.10 1.79 -8.90
CA LYS A 100 43.26 0.96 -9.27
C LYS A 100 42.90 -0.49 -9.58
N TRP A 101 41.97 -1.07 -8.82
CA TRP A 101 41.56 -2.46 -9.02
C TRP A 101 40.75 -2.66 -10.30
N HIS A 102 40.04 -1.64 -10.78
CA HIS A 102 39.40 -1.68 -12.09
C HIS A 102 40.41 -1.72 -13.21
N GLU A 103 41.49 -0.94 -13.12
CA GLU A 103 42.58 -1.00 -14.09
C GLU A 103 43.24 -2.39 -14.12
N VAL A 104 43.53 -2.95 -12.95
CA VAL A 104 44.12 -4.30 -12.82
C VAL A 104 43.20 -5.36 -13.41
N LEU A 105 41.90 -5.30 -13.13
CA LEU A 105 40.92 -6.27 -13.65
C LEU A 105 40.66 -6.09 -15.14
N ALA A 106 40.63 -4.85 -15.64
CA ALA A 106 40.48 -4.58 -17.07
C ALA A 106 41.69 -5.06 -17.89
N ALA A 107 42.87 -5.11 -17.27
CA ALA A 107 44.09 -5.65 -17.88
C ALA A 107 44.23 -7.19 -17.75
N ASP A 108 43.37 -7.85 -16.96
CA ASP A 108 43.43 -9.29 -16.74
C ASP A 108 42.57 -10.05 -17.77
N ASP A 109 43.23 -10.65 -18.76
CA ASP A 109 42.59 -11.44 -19.81
C ASP A 109 42.09 -12.83 -19.36
N THR A 110 42.38 -13.23 -18.12
CA THR A 110 41.96 -14.52 -17.55
C THR A 110 40.56 -14.50 -16.92
N PHE A 111 39.90 -13.33 -16.90
CA PHE A 111 38.56 -13.16 -16.35
C PHE A 111 37.63 -12.45 -17.33
N GLU A 112 36.63 -13.19 -17.82
CA GLU A 112 35.73 -12.78 -18.89
C GLU A 112 34.61 -11.84 -18.46
N VAL A 113 34.37 -11.70 -17.15
CA VAL A 113 33.31 -10.87 -16.60
C VAL A 113 33.83 -9.45 -16.42
N GLN A 114 33.13 -8.49 -17.02
CA GLN A 114 33.49 -7.08 -16.90
C GLN A 114 33.23 -6.60 -15.47
N VAL A 115 34.19 -5.87 -14.90
CA VAL A 115 34.05 -5.23 -13.57
C VAL A 115 34.26 -3.73 -13.72
N LEU A 116 33.17 -2.98 -13.74
CA LEU A 116 33.17 -1.53 -13.98
C LEU A 116 32.81 -0.78 -12.70
N PRO A 117 33.32 0.44 -12.50
CA PRO A 117 32.92 1.26 -11.37
C PRO A 117 31.48 1.76 -11.53
N ALA A 118 30.77 1.93 -10.40
CA ALA A 118 29.54 2.73 -10.34
C ALA A 118 29.72 3.93 -9.43
N TRP A 119 29.29 5.09 -9.91
CA TRP A 119 29.47 6.36 -9.23
C TRP A 119 28.53 6.50 -8.01
N ARG A 120 29.09 6.62 -6.79
CA ARG A 120 28.32 6.84 -5.56
C ARG A 120 28.84 8.05 -4.75
N PRO A 121 28.28 9.25 -4.97
CA PRO A 121 28.77 10.48 -4.36
C PRO A 121 28.09 10.83 -3.04
N ASP A 122 27.55 9.86 -2.30
CA ASP A 122 26.74 10.12 -1.10
C ASP A 122 27.50 10.98 -0.06
N LYS A 123 28.79 10.72 0.17
CA LYS A 123 29.59 11.48 1.14
C LYS A 123 29.74 12.96 0.78
N ALA A 124 29.63 13.32 -0.51
CA ALA A 124 29.63 14.71 -0.94
C ALA A 124 28.34 15.45 -0.57
N MET A 125 27.28 14.74 -0.19
CA MET A 125 25.99 15.31 0.21
C MET A 125 25.76 15.25 1.73
N ASN A 126 26.51 14.41 2.45
CA ASN A 126 26.34 14.13 3.89
C ASN A 126 27.06 15.17 4.77
N LEU A 127 26.71 16.45 4.59
CA LEU A 127 27.31 17.60 5.27
C LEU A 127 27.15 17.60 6.80
N GLU A 128 26.24 16.77 7.33
CA GLU A 128 25.98 16.60 8.75
C GLU A 128 26.92 15.60 9.43
N LYS A 129 27.68 14.80 8.67
CA LYS A 129 28.59 13.80 9.23
C LYS A 129 29.86 14.45 9.76
N PRO A 130 30.40 14.00 10.91
CA PRO A 130 31.65 14.52 11.46
C PRO A 130 32.83 14.46 10.49
N GLU A 131 32.87 13.46 9.61
CA GLU A 131 33.97 13.19 8.67
C GLU A 131 33.88 14.03 7.37
N TYR A 132 32.84 14.85 7.20
CA TYR A 132 32.61 15.59 5.95
C TYR A 132 33.74 16.56 5.59
N ALA A 133 34.34 17.22 6.58
CA ALA A 133 35.46 18.15 6.32
C ALA A 133 36.70 17.42 5.78
N ASP A 134 37.01 16.25 6.34
CA ASP A 134 38.13 15.41 5.87
C ASP A 134 37.85 14.87 4.47
N TYR A 135 36.59 14.51 4.20
CA TYR A 135 36.15 14.09 2.88
C TYR A 135 36.35 15.17 1.81
N ILE A 136 35.94 16.41 2.09
CA ILE A 136 36.13 17.53 1.17
C ILE A 136 37.62 17.80 0.92
N ALA A 137 38.48 17.68 1.94
CA ALA A 137 39.92 17.80 1.76
C ALA A 137 40.49 16.69 0.86
N GLN A 138 40.00 15.45 1.00
CA GLN A 138 40.39 14.33 0.13
C GLN A 138 39.92 14.54 -1.30
N LEU A 139 38.66 14.95 -1.51
CA LEU A 139 38.11 15.25 -2.83
C LEU A 139 38.86 16.38 -3.52
N SER A 140 39.20 17.44 -2.78
CA SER A 140 40.05 18.54 -3.28
C SER A 140 41.40 18.03 -3.76
N LYS A 141 42.05 17.14 -2.98
CA LYS A 141 43.34 16.54 -3.35
C LYS A 141 43.26 15.69 -4.61
N VAL A 142 42.26 14.81 -4.73
CA VAL A 142 42.17 13.88 -5.87
C VAL A 142 41.62 14.51 -7.14
N SER A 143 40.86 15.60 -7.02
CA SER A 143 40.37 16.38 -8.18
C SER A 143 41.37 17.45 -8.64
N GLY A 144 42.28 17.88 -7.76
CA GLY A 144 43.18 19.00 -8.02
C GLY A 144 42.52 20.38 -7.89
N VAL A 145 41.25 20.44 -7.45
CA VAL A 145 40.49 21.67 -7.26
C VAL A 145 40.53 22.08 -5.80
N GLU A 146 40.86 23.34 -5.51
CA GLU A 146 40.73 23.88 -4.15
C GLU A 146 39.26 24.18 -3.84
N ILE A 147 38.62 23.42 -2.94
CA ILE A 147 37.18 23.52 -2.69
C ILE A 147 36.89 24.54 -1.58
N LYS A 148 36.42 25.73 -1.95
CA LYS A 148 36.00 26.81 -1.02
C LYS A 148 34.53 27.20 -1.16
N THR A 149 33.95 26.95 -2.32
CA THR A 149 32.58 27.27 -2.68
C THR A 149 31.84 26.04 -3.19
N PHE A 150 30.51 26.16 -3.32
CA PHE A 150 29.70 25.09 -3.90
C PHE A 150 30.00 24.85 -5.39
N GLU A 151 30.38 25.90 -6.13
CA GLU A 151 30.79 25.72 -7.53
C GLU A 151 32.10 24.95 -7.63
N ASP A 152 33.07 25.21 -6.74
CA ASP A 152 34.33 24.44 -6.69
C ASP A 152 34.06 22.96 -6.39
N LEU A 153 33.07 22.67 -5.52
CA LEU A 153 32.66 21.29 -5.23
C LEU A 153 32.05 20.61 -6.47
N LYS A 154 31.20 21.31 -7.23
CA LYS A 154 30.65 20.79 -8.49
C LYS A 154 31.75 20.55 -9.51
N GLU A 155 32.71 21.46 -9.64
CA GLU A 155 33.85 21.32 -10.52
C GLU A 155 34.70 20.09 -10.15
N ALA A 156 35.03 19.94 -8.86
CA ALA A 156 35.76 18.78 -8.35
C ALA A 156 35.04 17.46 -8.64
N LEU A 157 33.72 17.40 -8.41
CA LEU A 157 32.91 16.21 -8.69
C LEU A 157 32.82 15.91 -10.19
N ASN A 158 32.69 16.92 -11.05
CA ASN A 158 32.67 16.73 -12.50
C ASN A 158 33.99 16.18 -13.01
N ILE A 159 35.14 16.70 -12.54
CA ILE A 159 36.46 16.17 -12.91
C ILE A 159 36.59 14.70 -12.49
N ARG A 160 36.11 14.35 -11.30
CA ARG A 160 36.11 12.96 -10.83
C ARG A 160 35.12 12.10 -11.61
N LEU A 161 33.98 12.64 -12.03
CA LEU A 161 33.01 11.93 -12.85
C LEU A 161 33.57 11.62 -14.25
N ASP A 162 34.29 12.57 -14.86
CA ASP A 162 35.00 12.36 -16.12
C ASP A 162 36.07 11.26 -15.96
N TYR A 163 36.84 11.30 -14.86
CA TYR A 163 37.79 10.23 -14.54
C TYR A 163 37.09 8.86 -14.43
N PHE A 164 35.93 8.77 -13.80
CA PHE A 164 35.16 7.53 -13.72
C PHE A 164 34.64 7.08 -15.09
N ALA A 165 34.16 8.02 -15.91
CA ALA A 165 33.69 7.75 -17.27
C ALA A 165 34.84 7.18 -18.13
N ASP A 166 36.05 7.70 -17.99
CA ASP A 166 37.26 7.19 -18.66
C ASP A 166 37.59 5.74 -18.24
N HIS A 167 37.13 5.31 -17.05
CA HIS A 167 37.26 3.93 -16.54
C HIS A 167 36.02 3.07 -16.82
N GLY A 168 35.14 3.51 -17.72
CA GLY A 168 33.97 2.76 -18.17
C GLY A 168 32.74 2.86 -17.27
N CYS A 169 32.73 3.79 -16.29
CA CYS A 169 31.55 4.07 -15.49
C CYS A 169 30.39 4.56 -16.38
N SER A 170 29.24 3.90 -16.29
CA SER A 170 28.02 4.27 -17.03
C SER A 170 26.75 4.25 -16.16
N VAL A 171 26.90 3.93 -14.89
CA VAL A 171 25.83 3.81 -13.91
C VAL A 171 26.21 4.54 -12.64
N SER A 172 25.20 5.00 -11.91
CA SER A 172 25.39 5.65 -10.62
C SER A 172 24.41 5.05 -9.61
N ASP A 173 24.92 4.81 -8.40
CA ASP A 173 24.17 4.29 -7.26
C ASP A 173 24.10 5.38 -6.19
N HIS A 174 22.93 5.98 -6.00
CA HIS A 174 22.72 7.05 -5.03
C HIS A 174 21.83 6.56 -3.89
N ALA A 175 22.28 6.70 -2.64
CA ALA A 175 21.40 6.54 -1.50
C ALA A 175 20.60 7.84 -1.31
N LEU A 176 19.42 7.90 -1.93
CA LEU A 176 18.47 8.97 -1.64
C LEU A 176 17.80 8.68 -0.29
N GLU A 177 18.24 9.33 0.79
CA GLU A 177 17.52 9.32 2.07
C GLU A 177 16.10 9.91 1.92
N TYR A 178 15.92 10.78 0.91
CA TYR A 178 14.65 11.38 0.55
C TYR A 178 14.52 11.48 -0.97
N VAL A 179 13.52 10.81 -1.56
CA VAL A 179 13.23 10.89 -3.01
C VAL A 179 12.40 12.15 -3.28
N ILE A 180 13.07 13.21 -3.72
CA ILE A 180 12.42 14.47 -4.08
C ILE A 180 11.92 14.38 -5.52
N TYR A 181 10.60 14.41 -5.72
CA TYR A 181 10.04 14.69 -7.03
C TYR A 181 10.05 16.20 -7.31
N LEU A 182 10.85 16.62 -8.28
CA LEU A 182 10.82 17.96 -8.85
C LEU A 182 10.52 17.84 -10.35
N LYS A 183 9.51 18.59 -10.81
CA LYS A 183 9.22 18.69 -12.24
C LYS A 183 10.38 19.46 -12.90
N LEU A 184 11.12 18.80 -13.79
CA LEU A 184 12.24 19.38 -14.52
C LEU A 184 11.76 20.60 -15.32
N SER A 185 11.98 21.80 -14.77
CA SER A 185 11.91 23.05 -15.52
C SER A 185 13.30 23.31 -16.08
N LYS A 186 13.37 23.73 -17.36
CA LYS A 186 14.64 24.06 -18.01
C LYS A 186 15.39 25.08 -17.15
N ARG A 187 16.60 24.70 -16.70
CA ARG A 187 17.70 25.56 -16.21
C ARG A 187 17.26 26.79 -15.41
N ASN A 188 17.43 26.73 -14.11
CA ASN A 188 18.10 27.80 -13.36
C ASN A 188 18.77 27.18 -12.13
N GLU A 189 20.10 27.18 -12.14
CA GLU A 189 20.93 26.85 -10.99
C GLU A 189 20.74 27.92 -9.90
N GLY A 190 20.56 27.48 -8.65
CA GLY A 190 21.03 28.24 -7.49
C GLY A 190 20.21 29.45 -7.04
N LYS A 191 18.89 29.28 -6.80
CA LYS A 191 18.20 29.92 -5.66
C LYS A 191 16.78 29.39 -5.51
N THR A 192 16.48 28.76 -4.39
CA THR A 192 15.10 28.48 -3.97
C THR A 192 14.45 29.81 -3.60
N ILE A 193 13.77 30.43 -4.57
CA ILE A 193 12.92 31.60 -4.37
C ILE A 193 11.90 31.25 -3.29
N ASN A 194 11.87 32.00 -2.20
CA ASN A 194 10.91 31.83 -1.12
C ASN A 194 9.89 33.00 -1.10
N ILE A 195 8.93 32.97 -0.17
CA ILE A 195 7.90 34.01 -0.10
C ILE A 195 8.47 35.43 0.15
N TYR A 196 9.66 35.53 0.76
CA TYR A 196 10.35 36.79 0.99
C TYR A 196 10.91 37.36 -0.32
N ASP A 197 11.46 36.50 -1.17
CA ASP A 197 11.96 36.88 -2.49
C ASP A 197 10.82 37.36 -3.39
N ILE A 198 9.68 36.66 -3.39
CA ILE A 198 8.48 37.09 -4.13
C ILE A 198 7.97 38.44 -3.62
N ALA A 199 7.97 38.67 -2.30
CA ALA A 199 7.57 39.95 -1.73
C ALA A 199 8.47 41.09 -2.20
N LYS A 200 9.79 40.86 -2.19
CA LYS A 200 10.80 41.82 -2.65
C LYS A 200 10.66 42.12 -4.14
N LEU A 201 10.58 41.09 -4.99
CA LEU A 201 10.45 41.21 -6.44
C LEU A 201 9.12 41.86 -6.85
N SER A 202 8.05 41.56 -6.12
CA SER A 202 6.73 42.15 -6.34
C SER A 202 6.60 43.57 -5.76
N GLY A 203 7.54 44.03 -4.93
CA GLY A 203 7.50 45.32 -4.24
C GLY A 203 6.33 45.45 -3.28
N VAL A 204 5.94 44.35 -2.62
CA VAL A 204 4.85 44.31 -1.63
C VAL A 204 5.31 43.61 -0.35
N SER A 205 4.51 43.67 0.72
CA SER A 205 4.83 42.92 1.94
C SER A 205 4.61 41.41 1.78
N ILE A 206 5.32 40.61 2.58
CA ILE A 206 5.13 39.14 2.66
C ILE A 206 3.66 38.79 2.94
N ALA A 207 3.01 39.57 3.83
CA ALA A 207 1.59 39.42 4.12
C ALA A 207 0.70 39.65 2.89
N THR A 208 1.10 40.54 1.98
CA THR A 208 0.38 40.77 0.72
C THR A 208 0.58 39.61 -0.25
N VAL A 209 1.80 39.08 -0.39
CA VAL A 209 2.07 37.87 -1.18
C VAL A 209 1.26 36.68 -0.66
N SER A 210 1.27 36.46 0.66
CA SER A 210 0.47 35.42 1.32
C SER A 210 -1.02 35.58 1.03
N ARG A 211 -1.56 36.81 1.10
CA ARG A 211 -2.96 37.11 0.74
C ARG A 211 -3.27 36.84 -0.74
N VAL A 212 -2.33 37.09 -1.66
CA VAL A 212 -2.49 36.76 -3.08
C VAL A 212 -2.52 35.24 -3.28
N ILE A 213 -1.56 34.52 -2.70
CA ILE A 213 -1.49 33.05 -2.74
C ILE A 213 -2.78 32.43 -2.18
N ASN A 214 -3.33 33.01 -1.11
CA ASN A 214 -4.55 32.55 -0.45
C ASN A 214 -5.85 33.13 -1.05
N GLY A 215 -5.79 33.86 -2.18
CA GLY A 215 -6.98 34.36 -2.88
C GLY A 215 -7.81 35.39 -2.10
N SER A 216 -7.20 36.16 -1.18
CA SER A 216 -7.92 37.11 -0.34
C SER A 216 -8.58 38.25 -1.14
N PRO A 217 -9.85 38.59 -0.86
CA PRO A 217 -10.53 39.72 -1.51
C PRO A 217 -9.98 41.09 -1.09
N LYS A 218 -9.09 41.14 -0.09
CA LYS A 218 -8.49 42.38 0.44
C LYS A 218 -7.29 42.87 -0.38
N VAL A 219 -6.96 42.21 -1.50
CA VAL A 219 -5.87 42.61 -2.39
C VAL A 219 -6.47 43.12 -3.70
N SER A 220 -6.04 44.29 -4.16
CA SER A 220 -6.49 44.83 -5.45
C SER A 220 -6.07 43.93 -6.60
N GLU A 221 -6.90 43.86 -7.64
CA GLU A 221 -6.65 42.99 -8.80
C GLU A 221 -5.30 43.30 -9.48
N LYS A 222 -4.94 44.59 -9.55
CA LYS A 222 -3.63 45.04 -10.05
C LYS A 222 -2.46 44.45 -9.25
N THR A 223 -2.56 44.41 -7.92
CA THR A 223 -1.50 43.85 -7.06
C THR A 223 -1.47 42.34 -7.14
N LYS A 224 -2.65 41.70 -7.25
CA LYS A 224 -2.79 40.25 -7.42
C LYS A 224 -2.11 39.78 -8.70
N GLN A 225 -2.39 40.44 -9.82
CA GLN A 225 -1.77 40.15 -11.12
C GLN A 225 -0.25 40.36 -11.08
N LYS A 226 0.22 41.43 -10.43
CA LYS A 226 1.66 41.69 -10.28
C LYS A 226 2.38 40.57 -9.54
N VAL A 227 1.83 40.13 -8.40
CA VAL A 227 2.42 39.05 -7.59
C VAL A 227 2.35 37.72 -8.33
N MET A 228 1.22 37.40 -8.98
CA MET A 228 1.10 36.15 -9.77
C MET A 228 2.08 36.10 -10.95
N ALA A 229 2.29 37.22 -11.65
CA ALA A 229 3.26 37.30 -12.73
C ALA A 229 4.71 37.05 -12.25
N VAL A 230 5.07 37.60 -11.08
CA VAL A 230 6.38 37.33 -10.45
C VAL A 230 6.51 35.88 -10.01
N MET A 231 5.45 35.29 -9.43
CA MET A 231 5.46 33.87 -9.04
C MET A 231 5.62 32.96 -10.26
N GLU A 232 4.95 33.27 -11.36
CA GLU A 232 5.04 32.51 -12.61
C GLU A 232 6.42 32.65 -13.25
N GLN A 233 6.95 33.88 -13.34
CA GLN A 233 8.29 34.15 -13.86
C GLN A 233 9.38 33.40 -13.09
N GLU A 234 9.27 33.38 -11.76
CA GLU A 234 10.26 32.76 -10.88
C GLU A 234 9.98 31.28 -10.58
N SER A 235 8.97 30.69 -11.24
CA SER A 235 8.52 29.30 -11.00
C SER A 235 8.27 28.98 -9.51
N TYR A 236 7.87 29.98 -8.73
CA TYR A 236 7.63 29.83 -7.30
C TYR A 236 6.36 29.04 -7.05
N THR A 237 6.52 27.85 -6.48
CA THR A 237 5.40 27.02 -6.02
C THR A 237 5.25 27.20 -4.51
N PRO A 238 4.08 27.62 -4.02
CA PRO A 238 3.85 27.74 -2.58
C PRO A 238 4.09 26.40 -1.87
N ASN A 239 4.93 26.40 -0.83
CA ASN A 239 5.16 25.20 -0.02
C ASN A 239 3.86 24.83 0.71
N MET A 240 3.28 23.67 0.41
CA MET A 240 2.03 23.19 1.00
C MET A 240 2.13 22.95 2.52
N PHE A 241 3.30 22.54 3.03
CA PHE A 241 3.54 22.39 4.48
C PHE A 241 3.58 23.75 5.20
N ALA A 242 4.19 24.77 4.57
CA ALA A 242 4.18 26.14 5.08
C ALA A 242 2.80 26.82 4.92
N ARG A 243 2.05 26.45 3.87
CA ARG A 243 0.65 26.85 3.64
C ARG A 243 -0.26 26.32 4.74
N GLY A 244 -0.09 25.06 5.15
CA GLY A 244 -0.78 24.44 6.30
C GLY A 244 -0.28 24.89 7.69
N LEU A 245 0.69 25.81 7.77
CA LEU A 245 1.06 26.49 9.04
C LEU A 245 0.28 27.81 9.22
N GLY A 246 -0.23 28.40 8.14
CA GLY A 246 -1.09 29.60 8.18
C GLY A 246 -2.57 29.31 7.92
N LEU A 247 -2.89 28.13 7.37
CA LEU A 247 -4.24 27.59 7.16
C LEU A 247 -4.39 26.31 7.99
N ASP A 248 -5.58 26.08 8.54
CA ASP A 248 -5.91 24.93 9.39
C ASP A 248 -6.11 23.62 8.59
N SER A 249 -5.39 23.44 7.48
CA SER A 249 -5.56 22.34 6.52
C SER A 249 -4.26 22.01 5.79
N ALA A 250 -3.93 20.71 5.75
CA ALA A 250 -2.83 20.11 5.02
C ALA A 250 -3.23 19.62 3.62
N LYS A 251 -4.51 19.72 3.23
CA LYS A 251 -5.05 19.20 1.97
C LYS A 251 -4.70 17.73 1.72
N THR A 252 -4.71 16.95 2.80
CA THR A 252 -4.35 15.53 2.80
C THR A 252 -5.39 14.71 3.54
N ILE A 253 -5.85 13.62 2.93
CA ILE A 253 -6.87 12.71 3.47
C ILE A 253 -6.22 11.38 3.79
N GLY A 254 -6.42 10.85 5.00
CA GLY A 254 -6.05 9.47 5.32
C GLY A 254 -7.15 8.53 4.86
N ILE A 255 -6.81 7.44 4.17
CA ILE A 255 -7.73 6.37 3.80
C ILE A 255 -7.19 5.06 4.40
N ILE A 256 -8.01 4.37 5.18
CA ILE A 256 -7.67 3.11 5.83
C ILE A 256 -8.63 2.02 5.34
N CYS A 257 -8.08 0.89 4.88
CA CYS A 257 -8.83 -0.33 4.56
C CYS A 257 -8.13 -1.57 5.13
N PRO A 258 -8.79 -2.72 5.28
CA PRO A 258 -8.15 -3.91 5.88
C PRO A 258 -7.10 -4.51 4.94
N GLU A 259 -7.47 -4.67 3.67
CA GLU A 259 -6.66 -5.28 2.61
C GLU A 259 -7.06 -4.63 1.28
N ILE A 260 -6.09 -4.18 0.50
CA ILE A 260 -6.33 -3.50 -0.78
C ILE A 260 -6.51 -4.49 -1.94
N ALA A 261 -6.12 -5.75 -1.75
CA ALA A 261 -6.34 -6.80 -2.74
C ALA A 261 -7.82 -7.18 -2.94
N ASP A 262 -8.71 -6.78 -2.01
CA ASP A 262 -10.16 -6.96 -2.13
C ASP A 262 -10.77 -6.02 -3.18
N ASP A 263 -11.60 -6.55 -4.10
CA ASP A 263 -12.18 -5.76 -5.22
C ASP A 263 -13.04 -4.58 -4.74
N TYR A 264 -13.83 -4.78 -3.67
CA TYR A 264 -14.67 -3.72 -3.13
C TYR A 264 -13.80 -2.58 -2.58
N MET A 265 -12.75 -2.91 -1.82
CA MET A 265 -11.83 -1.92 -1.25
C MET A 265 -11.02 -1.20 -2.35
N ALA A 266 -10.45 -1.95 -3.30
CA ALA A 266 -9.68 -1.40 -4.41
C ALA A 266 -10.51 -0.41 -5.25
N ARG A 267 -11.75 -0.78 -5.59
CA ARG A 267 -12.68 0.10 -6.31
C ARG A 267 -13.06 1.33 -5.50
N SER A 268 -13.34 1.16 -4.20
CA SER A 268 -13.65 2.27 -3.30
C SER A 268 -12.52 3.30 -3.27
N VAL A 269 -11.28 2.85 -3.05
CA VAL A 269 -10.09 3.72 -3.03
C VAL A 269 -9.89 4.42 -4.37
N SER A 270 -10.07 3.71 -5.49
CA SER A 270 -9.97 4.29 -6.83
C SER A 270 -10.99 5.42 -7.05
N TYR A 271 -12.24 5.24 -6.63
CA TYR A 271 -13.25 6.30 -6.72
C TYR A 271 -12.92 7.47 -5.79
N LEU A 272 -12.56 7.18 -4.53
CA LEU A 272 -12.18 8.21 -3.55
C LEU A 272 -11.04 9.08 -4.07
N GLU A 273 -9.92 8.47 -4.47
CA GLU A 273 -8.74 9.19 -4.96
C GLU A 273 -9.11 10.09 -6.14
N LYS A 274 -9.80 9.54 -7.15
CA LYS A 274 -10.22 10.30 -8.33
C LYS A 274 -11.08 11.52 -7.98
N HIS A 275 -12.03 11.36 -7.06
CA HIS A 275 -12.91 12.46 -6.65
C HIS A 275 -12.20 13.48 -5.76
N LEU A 276 -11.37 13.03 -4.82
CA LEU A 276 -10.58 13.89 -3.94
C LEU A 276 -9.56 14.74 -4.71
N HIS A 277 -8.92 14.13 -5.71
CA HIS A 277 -7.96 14.80 -6.57
C HIS A 277 -8.56 16.02 -7.28
N HIS A 278 -9.83 15.92 -7.72
CA HIS A 278 -10.53 17.03 -8.35
C HIS A 278 -10.66 18.27 -7.45
N TYR A 279 -10.72 18.08 -6.12
CA TYR A 279 -10.77 19.15 -5.12
C TYR A 279 -9.39 19.53 -4.56
N GLY A 280 -8.31 19.03 -5.18
CA GLY A 280 -6.94 19.34 -4.79
C GLY A 280 -6.48 18.69 -3.48
N TYR A 281 -7.11 17.58 -3.08
CA TYR A 281 -6.69 16.78 -1.94
C TYR A 281 -5.76 15.64 -2.35
N GLY A 282 -4.65 15.48 -1.63
CA GLY A 282 -3.83 14.26 -1.68
C GLY A 282 -4.40 13.17 -0.77
N CYS A 283 -4.05 11.91 -1.04
CA CYS A 283 -4.48 10.76 -0.25
C CYS A 283 -3.27 10.00 0.31
N ILE A 284 -3.37 9.53 1.56
CA ILE A 284 -2.47 8.54 2.15
C ILE A 284 -3.28 7.28 2.40
N LEU A 285 -2.97 6.21 1.67
CA LEU A 285 -3.61 4.91 1.84
C LEU A 285 -2.85 4.07 2.87
N GLY A 286 -3.59 3.37 3.75
CA GLY A 286 -3.06 2.43 4.72
C GLY A 286 -3.85 1.13 4.77
N CYS A 287 -3.15 -0.01 4.70
CA CYS A 287 -3.73 -1.32 4.95
C CYS A 287 -3.57 -1.68 6.43
N SER A 288 -4.67 -1.69 7.17
CA SER A 288 -4.65 -1.88 8.63
C SER A 288 -4.69 -3.32 9.10
N GLY A 289 -4.81 -4.30 8.19
CA GLY A 289 -5.08 -5.69 8.58
C GLY A 289 -6.47 -5.85 9.21
N THR A 290 -6.70 -7.02 9.78
CA THR A 290 -8.02 -7.44 10.31
C THR A 290 -8.08 -7.47 11.83
N SER A 291 -6.94 -7.60 12.53
CA SER A 291 -6.97 -7.64 13.99
C SER A 291 -7.31 -6.27 14.59
N LEU A 292 -7.89 -6.25 15.80
CA LEU A 292 -8.18 -4.99 16.48
C LEU A 292 -6.88 -4.20 16.75
N GLU A 293 -5.84 -4.88 17.24
CA GLU A 293 -4.55 -4.25 17.55
C GLU A 293 -3.91 -3.55 16.33
N GLU A 294 -3.89 -4.21 15.17
CA GLU A 294 -3.37 -3.63 13.94
C GLU A 294 -4.21 -2.40 13.52
N ARG A 295 -5.55 -2.49 13.56
CA ARG A 295 -6.45 -1.38 13.24
C ARG A 295 -6.23 -0.17 14.13
N GLU A 296 -6.06 -0.39 15.44
CA GLU A 296 -5.77 0.68 16.40
C GLU A 296 -4.41 1.33 16.16
N SER A 297 -3.37 0.50 16.00
CA SER A 297 -1.99 0.94 15.78
C SER A 297 -1.89 1.77 14.49
N TYR A 298 -2.50 1.27 13.41
CA TYR A 298 -2.47 1.95 12.12
C TYR A 298 -3.26 3.25 12.13
N THR A 299 -4.39 3.31 12.85
CA THR A 299 -5.15 4.55 13.02
C THR A 299 -4.30 5.61 13.73
N LYS A 300 -3.58 5.24 14.80
CA LYS A 300 -2.66 6.15 15.51
C LYS A 300 -1.54 6.64 14.57
N LEU A 301 -0.96 5.73 13.78
CA LEU A 301 0.05 6.07 12.78
C LEU A 301 -0.49 7.06 11.74
N MET A 302 -1.69 6.83 11.21
CA MET A 302 -2.29 7.70 10.19
C MET A 302 -2.57 9.10 10.74
N LEU A 303 -3.09 9.20 11.97
CA LEU A 303 -3.33 10.49 12.63
C LEU A 303 -2.04 11.28 12.87
N SER A 304 -0.89 10.62 13.00
CA SER A 304 0.42 11.31 13.11
C SER A 304 0.87 11.99 11.81
N LYS A 305 0.25 11.67 10.66
CA LYS A 305 0.65 12.18 9.33
C LYS A 305 0.03 13.53 8.95
N ARG A 306 -0.57 14.25 9.91
CA ARG A 306 -1.15 15.59 9.71
C ARG A 306 -2.16 15.63 8.56
N ILE A 307 -3.25 14.88 8.74
CA ILE A 307 -4.37 14.76 7.81
C ILE A 307 -5.53 15.68 8.19
N ASP A 308 -6.34 16.08 7.22
CA ASP A 308 -7.53 16.91 7.42
C ASP A 308 -8.74 16.09 7.89
N THR A 309 -8.79 14.82 7.50
CA THR A 309 -9.83 13.85 7.85
C THR A 309 -9.35 12.43 7.56
N LEU A 310 -10.06 11.46 8.14
CA LEU A 310 -9.81 10.04 8.00
C LEU A 310 -11.02 9.35 7.37
N ILE A 311 -10.79 8.48 6.39
CA ILE A 311 -11.80 7.64 5.76
C ILE A 311 -11.48 6.18 6.08
N PHE A 312 -12.40 5.48 6.74
CA PHE A 312 -12.37 4.02 6.88
C PHE A 312 -13.21 3.38 5.80
N VAL A 313 -12.65 2.42 5.07
CA VAL A 313 -13.35 1.68 4.01
C VAL A 313 -13.46 0.22 4.42
N GLY A 314 -14.67 -0.22 4.75
CA GLY A 314 -14.99 -1.61 5.04
C GLY A 314 -15.82 -1.82 6.30
N SER A 315 -16.67 -2.84 6.27
CA SER A 315 -17.64 -3.11 7.34
C SER A 315 -17.03 -3.60 8.65
N ILE A 316 -15.79 -4.11 8.63
CA ILE A 316 -15.06 -4.55 9.84
C ILE A 316 -14.81 -3.42 10.83
N TYR A 317 -14.80 -2.16 10.37
CA TYR A 317 -14.59 -1.00 11.25
C TYR A 317 -15.81 -0.69 12.13
N ALA A 318 -16.98 -1.29 11.88
CA ALA A 318 -18.15 -1.16 12.75
C ALA A 318 -18.11 -2.08 13.98
N GLY A 319 -17.09 -2.95 14.10
CA GLY A 319 -17.07 -4.03 15.09
C GLY A 319 -17.83 -5.27 14.61
N ASP A 320 -17.41 -6.43 15.09
CA ASP A 320 -18.06 -7.72 14.86
C ASP A 320 -19.03 -8.08 16.01
N SER A 321 -18.99 -7.33 17.11
CA SER A 321 -19.85 -7.48 18.27
C SER A 321 -20.35 -6.13 18.79
N ASP A 322 -21.24 -6.17 19.79
CA ASP A 322 -21.71 -4.97 20.50
C ASP A 322 -20.68 -4.45 21.53
N ASP A 323 -19.46 -5.00 21.58
CA ASP A 323 -18.40 -4.54 22.48
C ASP A 323 -17.91 -3.13 22.07
N PRO A 324 -18.13 -2.10 22.90
CA PRO A 324 -17.70 -0.74 22.60
C PRO A 324 -16.17 -0.60 22.44
N ALA A 325 -15.38 -1.53 22.99
CA ALA A 325 -13.93 -1.53 22.87
C ALA A 325 -13.47 -1.71 21.43
N GLU A 326 -14.19 -2.47 20.60
CA GLU A 326 -13.82 -2.77 19.21
C GLU A 326 -13.83 -1.55 18.28
N VAL A 327 -14.49 -0.46 18.69
CA VAL A 327 -14.64 0.77 17.91
C VAL A 327 -14.12 2.00 18.65
N ALA A 328 -13.53 1.81 19.85
CA ALA A 328 -13.08 2.90 20.70
C ALA A 328 -12.05 3.79 20.00
N TYR A 329 -11.10 3.19 19.26
CA TYR A 329 -10.08 3.94 18.52
C TYR A 329 -10.64 4.86 17.43
N ILE A 330 -11.77 4.50 16.81
CA ILE A 330 -12.45 5.33 15.81
C ILE A 330 -13.10 6.52 16.51
N LYS A 331 -13.74 6.32 17.66
CA LYS A 331 -14.30 7.39 18.48
C LYS A 331 -13.21 8.34 18.99
N GLU A 332 -12.05 7.81 19.38
CA GLU A 332 -10.89 8.64 19.74
C GLU A 332 -10.30 9.40 18.55
N ALA A 333 -10.29 8.82 17.34
CA ALA A 333 -9.90 9.52 16.13
C ALA A 333 -10.87 10.67 15.81
N ALA A 334 -12.18 10.43 15.96
CA ALA A 334 -13.24 11.41 15.72
C ALA A 334 -13.15 12.64 16.64
N LYS A 335 -12.56 12.52 17.83
CA LYS A 335 -12.27 13.67 18.71
C LYS A 335 -11.19 14.61 18.17
N LYS A 336 -10.34 14.13 17.25
CA LYS A 336 -9.19 14.88 16.71
C LYS A 336 -9.44 15.43 15.31
N THR A 337 -10.18 14.68 14.49
CA THR A 337 -10.45 15.01 13.09
C THR A 337 -11.77 14.34 12.66
N PRO A 338 -12.53 14.90 11.71
CA PRO A 338 -13.70 14.22 11.16
C PRO A 338 -13.36 12.83 10.65
N VAL A 339 -14.25 11.87 10.89
CA VAL A 339 -14.10 10.50 10.43
C VAL A 339 -15.25 10.16 9.50
N PHE A 340 -14.91 9.72 8.29
CA PHE A 340 -15.86 9.16 7.33
C PHE A 340 -15.70 7.65 7.29
N MET A 341 -16.81 6.93 7.16
CA MET A 341 -16.84 5.48 7.06
C MET A 341 -17.64 5.08 5.84
N ILE A 342 -17.07 4.20 5.03
CA ILE A 342 -17.72 3.61 3.86
C ILE A 342 -17.95 2.12 4.13
N ASN A 343 -19.18 1.66 3.86
CA ASN A 343 -19.65 0.30 4.12
C ASN A 343 -19.69 -0.08 5.62
N ALA A 344 -19.86 0.90 6.50
CA ALA A 344 -19.93 0.68 7.94
C ALA A 344 -20.86 1.72 8.58
N HIS A 345 -21.49 1.35 9.70
CA HIS A 345 -22.34 2.24 10.49
C HIS A 345 -21.84 2.28 11.93
N LEU A 346 -21.57 3.48 12.43
CA LEU A 346 -21.13 3.72 13.79
C LEU A 346 -21.64 5.09 14.26
N GLU A 347 -22.32 5.12 15.39
CA GLU A 347 -22.79 6.38 15.98
C GLU A 347 -21.65 7.16 16.64
N GLY A 348 -21.58 8.46 16.36
CA GLY A 348 -20.63 9.39 16.97
C GLY A 348 -20.88 10.85 16.61
N GLU A 349 -20.27 11.76 17.36
CA GLU A 349 -20.45 13.21 17.13
C GLU A 349 -19.84 13.66 15.79
N ASN A 350 -18.63 13.21 15.50
CA ASN A 350 -17.81 13.60 14.34
C ASN A 350 -17.51 12.39 13.43
N ILE A 351 -18.49 11.49 13.33
CA ILE A 351 -18.45 10.25 12.54
C ILE A 351 -19.58 10.32 11.51
N TYR A 352 -19.23 10.08 10.26
CA TYR A 352 -20.12 10.16 9.11
C TYR A 352 -20.04 8.86 8.32
N CYS A 353 -21.17 8.17 8.16
CA CYS A 353 -21.25 6.85 7.57
C CYS A 353 -21.98 6.91 6.23
N ALA A 354 -21.42 6.24 5.22
CA ALA A 354 -22.08 5.95 3.95
C ALA A 354 -22.09 4.44 3.75
N TYR A 355 -23.27 3.85 3.58
CA TYR A 355 -23.41 2.39 3.45
C TYR A 355 -24.59 2.02 2.57
N ALA A 356 -24.52 0.83 2.00
CA ALA A 356 -25.57 0.27 1.18
C ALA A 356 -26.75 -0.21 2.05
N ASP A 357 -27.97 -0.20 1.52
CA ASP A 357 -29.13 -0.80 2.19
C ASP A 357 -29.12 -2.34 2.04
N ASP A 358 -28.15 -2.97 2.70
CA ASP A 358 -27.88 -4.40 2.63
C ASP A 358 -29.09 -5.26 3.05
N TYR A 359 -29.84 -4.78 4.04
CA TYR A 359 -31.04 -5.45 4.54
C TYR A 359 -32.10 -5.52 3.45
N GLN A 360 -32.46 -4.37 2.89
CA GLN A 360 -33.54 -4.28 1.91
C GLN A 360 -33.20 -5.05 0.64
N ALA A 361 -31.97 -4.88 0.14
CA ALA A 361 -31.49 -5.56 -1.06
C ALA A 361 -31.51 -7.10 -0.93
N THR A 362 -31.09 -7.61 0.23
CA THR A 362 -31.08 -9.06 0.47
C THR A 362 -32.48 -9.60 0.71
N TYR A 363 -33.36 -8.82 1.36
CA TYR A 363 -34.78 -9.14 1.48
C TYR A 363 -35.41 -9.30 0.10
N GLU A 364 -35.27 -8.31 -0.78
CA GLU A 364 -35.87 -8.32 -2.12
C GLU A 364 -35.32 -9.42 -3.03
N LEU A 365 -34.01 -9.68 -2.95
CA LEU A 365 -33.37 -10.78 -3.65
C LEU A 365 -33.94 -12.13 -3.21
N THR A 366 -34.01 -12.35 -1.89
CA THR A 366 -34.53 -13.59 -1.30
C THR A 366 -36.02 -13.75 -1.62
N SER A 367 -36.83 -12.71 -1.47
CA SER A 367 -38.25 -12.71 -1.85
C SER A 367 -38.46 -13.00 -3.34
N SER A 368 -37.54 -12.58 -4.21
CA SER A 368 -37.60 -12.87 -5.64
C SER A 368 -37.36 -14.35 -5.94
N LEU A 369 -36.43 -15.00 -5.24
CA LEU A 369 -36.23 -16.46 -5.30
C LEU A 369 -37.47 -17.21 -4.79
N ILE A 370 -38.03 -16.80 -3.64
CA ILE A 370 -39.23 -17.40 -3.06
C ILE A 370 -40.43 -17.30 -4.02
N ARG A 371 -40.63 -16.14 -4.67
CA ARG A 371 -41.69 -15.94 -5.68
C ARG A 371 -41.56 -16.87 -6.89
N ARG A 372 -40.36 -17.38 -7.19
CA ARG A 372 -40.12 -18.41 -8.20
C ARG A 372 -40.21 -19.84 -7.66
N GLY A 373 -40.67 -20.01 -6.43
CA GLY A 373 -40.94 -21.30 -5.82
C GLY A 373 -39.71 -21.98 -5.23
N LYS A 374 -38.59 -21.28 -5.10
CA LYS A 374 -37.39 -21.78 -4.40
C LYS A 374 -37.67 -21.85 -2.91
N LYS A 375 -37.37 -22.99 -2.27
CA LYS A 375 -37.74 -23.32 -0.88
C LYS A 375 -36.56 -23.52 0.05
N LYS A 376 -35.44 -23.99 -0.47
CA LYS A 376 -34.24 -24.32 0.31
C LYS A 376 -33.14 -23.38 -0.13
N ILE A 377 -33.19 -22.17 0.39
CA ILE A 377 -32.29 -21.09 0.02
C ILE A 377 -31.07 -21.15 0.95
N LEU A 378 -29.88 -21.41 0.41
CA LEU A 378 -28.63 -21.38 1.15
C LEU A 378 -28.14 -19.93 1.27
N PHE A 379 -27.87 -19.47 2.49
CA PHE A 379 -27.17 -18.22 2.75
C PHE A 379 -25.67 -18.52 2.95
N LEU A 380 -24.84 -18.11 1.98
CA LEU A 380 -23.41 -18.39 1.96
C LEU A 380 -22.61 -17.13 2.28
N TYR A 381 -21.85 -17.15 3.37
CA TYR A 381 -21.22 -15.94 3.92
C TYR A 381 -19.82 -16.18 4.50
N ASN A 382 -19.05 -15.10 4.65
CA ASN A 382 -17.64 -15.13 5.04
C ASN A 382 -17.24 -14.16 6.16
N SER A 383 -18.16 -13.34 6.66
CA SER A 383 -17.90 -12.39 7.74
C SER A 383 -19.12 -12.22 8.64
N LYS A 384 -18.90 -11.64 9.83
CA LYS A 384 -19.96 -11.28 10.78
C LYS A 384 -20.03 -9.77 11.00
N SER A 385 -19.53 -9.00 10.04
CA SER A 385 -19.50 -7.55 10.11
C SER A 385 -20.92 -6.97 10.04
N PHE A 386 -21.03 -5.66 10.27
CA PHE A 386 -22.30 -4.92 10.13
C PHE A 386 -23.03 -5.25 8.82
N SER A 387 -22.34 -5.14 7.68
CA SER A 387 -22.92 -5.43 6.35
C SER A 387 -23.42 -6.88 6.25
N ALA A 388 -22.61 -7.87 6.65
CA ALA A 388 -23.01 -9.27 6.60
C ALA A 388 -24.22 -9.57 7.50
N ASN A 389 -24.29 -8.96 8.68
CA ASN A 389 -25.43 -9.10 9.58
C ASN A 389 -26.69 -8.45 9.00
N GLN A 390 -26.59 -7.31 8.32
CA GLN A 390 -27.74 -6.70 7.65
C GLN A 390 -28.23 -7.57 6.48
N LYS A 391 -27.32 -8.14 5.68
CA LYS A 391 -27.67 -9.13 4.63
C LYS A 391 -28.38 -10.34 5.23
N MET A 392 -27.86 -10.90 6.32
CA MET A 392 -28.46 -12.05 7.03
C MET A 392 -29.88 -11.73 7.52
N LYS A 393 -30.07 -10.57 8.16
CA LYS A 393 -31.39 -10.13 8.65
C LYS A 393 -32.40 -9.99 7.49
N GLY A 394 -31.99 -9.44 6.35
CA GLY A 394 -32.85 -9.32 5.17
C GLY A 394 -33.26 -10.68 4.61
N TYR A 395 -32.31 -11.61 4.53
CA TYR A 395 -32.57 -13.01 4.16
C TYR A 395 -33.55 -13.70 5.11
N GLU A 396 -33.33 -13.60 6.43
CA GLU A 396 -34.20 -14.23 7.43
C GLU A 396 -35.61 -13.62 7.42
N ALA A 397 -35.72 -12.30 7.30
CA ALA A 397 -37.00 -11.60 7.22
C ALA A 397 -37.81 -12.02 5.99
N ALA A 398 -37.18 -12.15 4.82
CA ALA A 398 -37.87 -12.60 3.60
C ALA A 398 -38.42 -14.03 3.72
N LEU A 399 -37.70 -14.92 4.41
CA LEU A 399 -38.19 -16.27 4.71
C LEU A 399 -39.36 -16.24 5.68
N ILE A 400 -39.24 -15.49 6.78
CA ILE A 400 -40.28 -15.39 7.81
C ILE A 400 -41.58 -14.83 7.22
N ASP A 401 -41.50 -13.75 6.44
CA ASP A 401 -42.66 -13.11 5.80
C ASP A 401 -43.36 -14.03 4.80
N ALA A 402 -42.61 -14.92 4.15
CA ALA A 402 -43.15 -15.94 3.26
C ALA A 402 -43.63 -17.22 3.97
N GLY A 403 -43.51 -17.28 5.31
CA GLY A 403 -43.88 -18.44 6.11
C GLY A 403 -42.91 -19.62 6.01
N TYR A 404 -41.65 -19.38 5.61
CA TYR A 404 -40.61 -20.40 5.50
C TYR A 404 -39.79 -20.47 6.78
N PRO A 405 -39.38 -21.67 7.24
CA PRO A 405 -38.54 -21.79 8.42
C PRO A 405 -37.13 -21.27 8.15
N VAL A 406 -36.57 -20.51 9.08
CA VAL A 406 -35.14 -20.17 9.09
C VAL A 406 -34.36 -21.38 9.57
N ARG A 407 -33.66 -22.04 8.64
CA ARG A 407 -32.90 -23.27 8.87
C ARG A 407 -31.43 -22.96 9.14
N GLY A 408 -30.93 -23.35 10.31
CA GLY A 408 -29.54 -23.11 10.69
C GLY A 408 -28.54 -23.80 9.76
N GLU A 409 -28.88 -24.99 9.27
CA GLU A 409 -28.09 -25.76 8.33
C GLU A 409 -27.97 -25.11 6.94
N LEU A 410 -28.87 -24.18 6.58
CA LEU A 410 -28.81 -23.39 5.36
C LEU A 410 -28.11 -22.04 5.55
N LYS A 411 -27.42 -21.84 6.68
CA LYS A 411 -26.52 -20.69 6.89
C LYS A 411 -25.10 -21.23 6.94
N PHE A 412 -24.34 -21.03 5.86
CA PHE A 412 -23.03 -21.64 5.70
C PHE A 412 -21.91 -20.60 5.74
N TYR A 413 -21.10 -20.65 6.79
CA TYR A 413 -19.92 -19.79 6.96
C TYR A 413 -18.68 -20.43 6.32
N THR A 414 -17.94 -19.66 5.52
CA THR A 414 -16.71 -20.13 4.87
C THR A 414 -15.71 -19.00 4.67
N LYS A 415 -14.51 -19.31 4.19
CA LYS A 415 -13.53 -18.27 3.79
C LYS A 415 -13.92 -17.69 2.43
N ASN A 416 -13.54 -16.42 2.21
CA ASN A 416 -13.67 -15.79 0.89
C ASN A 416 -12.59 -16.28 -0.08
N ASP A 417 -12.58 -17.59 -0.34
CA ASP A 417 -11.72 -18.23 -1.33
C ASP A 417 -12.57 -19.17 -2.18
N ILE A 418 -12.52 -18.96 -3.49
CA ILE A 418 -13.37 -19.64 -4.47
C ILE A 418 -13.18 -21.17 -4.43
N ARG A 419 -11.93 -21.65 -4.28
CA ARG A 419 -11.63 -23.09 -4.28
C ARG A 419 -12.04 -23.70 -2.95
N TYR A 420 -11.68 -23.05 -1.85
CA TYR A 420 -12.02 -23.48 -0.50
C TYR A 420 -13.53 -23.59 -0.32
N ALA A 421 -14.30 -22.55 -0.66
CA ALA A 421 -15.75 -22.57 -0.54
C ALA A 421 -16.39 -23.65 -1.42
N ARG A 422 -15.90 -23.85 -2.65
CA ARG A 422 -16.34 -24.96 -3.52
C ARG A 422 -16.09 -26.31 -2.86
N ASP A 423 -14.88 -26.53 -2.35
CA ASP A 423 -14.48 -27.83 -1.77
C ASP A 423 -15.25 -28.12 -0.48
N MET A 424 -15.51 -27.11 0.34
CA MET A 424 -16.39 -27.21 1.50
C MET A 424 -17.81 -27.65 1.11
N LEU A 425 -18.40 -27.06 0.06
CA LEU A 425 -19.71 -27.48 -0.45
C LEU A 425 -19.70 -28.93 -0.98
N LEU A 426 -18.60 -29.38 -1.61
CA LEU A 426 -18.44 -30.76 -2.09
C LEU A 426 -18.33 -31.78 -0.94
N MET A 427 -17.72 -31.38 0.18
CA MET A 427 -17.57 -32.22 1.38
C MET A 427 -18.88 -32.37 2.16
N HIS A 428 -19.75 -31.36 2.14
CA HIS A 428 -21.06 -31.41 2.79
C HIS A 428 -22.12 -32.12 1.92
N GLN A 429 -22.03 -33.46 1.87
CA GLN A 429 -22.92 -34.31 1.07
C GLN A 429 -24.41 -34.22 1.44
N ASN A 430 -24.73 -33.82 2.68
CA ASN A 430 -26.11 -33.75 3.18
C ASN A 430 -26.73 -32.34 3.07
N LEU A 431 -26.01 -31.37 2.49
CA LEU A 431 -26.53 -30.01 2.31
C LEU A 431 -27.45 -29.96 1.09
N ASP A 432 -28.74 -29.74 1.32
CA ASP A 432 -29.81 -29.80 0.32
C ASP A 432 -30.44 -28.42 0.11
N PHE A 433 -30.16 -27.80 -1.03
CA PHE A 433 -30.59 -26.45 -1.38
C PHE A 433 -30.92 -26.33 -2.88
N ASP A 434 -31.86 -25.45 -3.22
CA ASP A 434 -32.34 -25.18 -4.58
C ASP A 434 -31.98 -23.77 -5.08
N SER A 435 -31.41 -22.96 -4.19
CA SER A 435 -30.93 -21.62 -4.50
C SER A 435 -29.88 -21.14 -3.50
N VAL A 436 -29.06 -20.18 -3.90
CA VAL A 436 -28.04 -19.56 -3.03
C VAL A 436 -28.12 -18.03 -3.09
N VAL A 437 -28.11 -17.43 -1.90
CA VAL A 437 -27.80 -16.02 -1.66
C VAL A 437 -26.40 -15.95 -1.05
N ALA A 438 -25.41 -15.59 -1.88
CA ALA A 438 -24.04 -15.42 -1.44
C ALA A 438 -23.77 -13.96 -1.08
N THR A 439 -23.04 -13.71 0.01
CA THR A 439 -22.75 -12.34 0.47
C THR A 439 -21.65 -11.65 -0.33
N GLU A 440 -20.97 -12.38 -1.21
CA GLU A 440 -19.88 -11.93 -2.10
C GLU A 440 -19.97 -12.69 -3.44
N ASP A 441 -19.51 -12.06 -4.53
CA ASP A 441 -19.50 -12.68 -5.86
C ASP A 441 -18.50 -13.85 -5.97
N GLU A 442 -17.38 -13.81 -5.25
CA GLU A 442 -16.41 -14.91 -5.18
C GLU A 442 -17.06 -16.18 -4.61
N LEU A 443 -17.88 -16.03 -3.56
CA LEU A 443 -18.63 -17.13 -2.95
C LEU A 443 -19.68 -17.67 -3.92
N ALA A 444 -20.38 -16.80 -4.66
CA ALA A 444 -21.32 -17.22 -5.69
C ALA A 444 -20.62 -18.01 -6.81
N ILE A 445 -19.42 -17.61 -7.23
CA ILE A 445 -18.62 -18.33 -8.22
C ILE A 445 -18.13 -19.68 -7.69
N ALA A 446 -17.85 -19.78 -6.39
CA ALA A 446 -17.56 -21.06 -5.76
C ALA A 446 -18.74 -22.03 -5.92
N VAL A 447 -19.97 -21.53 -5.79
CA VAL A 447 -21.21 -22.30 -6.04
C VAL A 447 -21.36 -22.68 -7.51
N LEU A 448 -21.08 -21.78 -8.45
CA LEU A 448 -21.11 -22.11 -9.89
C LEU A 448 -20.10 -23.23 -10.23
N LYS A 449 -18.90 -23.18 -9.63
CA LYS A 449 -17.91 -24.25 -9.78
C LYS A 449 -18.35 -25.56 -9.12
N TYR A 450 -19.01 -25.49 -7.96
CA TYR A 450 -19.61 -26.65 -7.29
C TYR A 450 -20.69 -27.30 -8.19
N ALA A 451 -21.61 -26.50 -8.72
CA ALA A 451 -22.68 -26.95 -9.61
C ALA A 451 -22.10 -27.63 -10.86
N LYS A 452 -21.07 -27.02 -11.47
CA LYS A 452 -20.36 -27.60 -12.61
C LYS A 452 -19.75 -28.97 -12.30
N VAL A 453 -19.13 -29.14 -11.14
CA VAL A 453 -18.55 -30.43 -10.71
C VAL A 453 -19.64 -31.48 -10.46
N LYS A 454 -20.79 -31.08 -9.93
CA LYS A 454 -21.93 -31.96 -9.67
C LYS A 454 -22.83 -32.21 -10.88
N GLY A 455 -22.61 -31.50 -11.99
CA GLY A 455 -23.47 -31.56 -13.18
C GLY A 455 -24.85 -30.91 -12.99
N ILE A 456 -24.99 -30.00 -12.01
CA ILE A 456 -26.24 -29.28 -11.71
C ILE A 456 -26.39 -28.12 -12.70
N LYS A 457 -27.56 -27.98 -13.31
CA LYS A 457 -27.87 -26.91 -14.26
C LYS A 457 -28.24 -25.59 -13.57
N ILE A 458 -27.72 -24.50 -14.13
CA ILE A 458 -27.94 -23.13 -13.67
C ILE A 458 -28.64 -22.37 -14.81
N PRO A 459 -29.81 -21.73 -14.59
CA PRO A 459 -30.53 -21.58 -13.32
C PRO A 459 -31.61 -22.67 -13.06
N GLU A 460 -31.77 -23.66 -13.95
CA GLU A 460 -32.93 -24.56 -13.95
C GLU A 460 -33.05 -25.43 -12.69
N GLU A 461 -31.94 -25.97 -12.21
CA GLU A 461 -31.90 -26.82 -11.01
C GLU A 461 -31.43 -26.05 -9.78
N LEU A 462 -30.53 -25.08 -9.96
CA LEU A 462 -29.99 -24.27 -8.87
C LEU A 462 -29.88 -22.80 -9.30
N SER A 463 -30.55 -21.90 -8.57
CA SER A 463 -30.41 -20.45 -8.78
C SER A 463 -29.30 -19.90 -7.88
N VAL A 464 -28.41 -19.08 -8.42
CA VAL A 464 -27.26 -18.52 -7.68
C VAL A 464 -27.24 -17.01 -7.80
N SER A 465 -27.08 -16.33 -6.67
CA SER A 465 -26.93 -14.88 -6.61
C SER A 465 -25.73 -14.47 -5.76
N GLY A 466 -25.04 -13.42 -6.19
CA GLY A 466 -23.90 -12.83 -5.50
C GLY A 466 -24.16 -11.41 -5.01
N TYR A 467 -23.07 -10.73 -4.64
CA TYR A 467 -23.08 -9.39 -4.08
C TYR A 467 -21.86 -8.59 -4.54
N ASN A 468 -22.02 -7.27 -4.67
CA ASN A 468 -21.06 -6.25 -5.10
C ASN A 468 -20.94 -6.01 -6.62
N ASN A 469 -21.59 -6.81 -7.46
CA ASN A 469 -21.58 -6.64 -8.93
C ASN A 469 -20.14 -6.41 -9.45
N SER A 470 -19.22 -7.22 -8.94
CA SER A 470 -17.80 -7.21 -9.26
C SER A 470 -17.56 -7.53 -10.73
N SER A 471 -16.32 -7.37 -11.19
CA SER A 471 -15.92 -7.82 -12.53
C SER A 471 -16.13 -9.33 -12.70
N LEU A 472 -15.97 -10.10 -11.62
CA LEU A 472 -16.15 -11.54 -11.63
C LEU A 472 -17.60 -11.95 -11.97
N ALA A 473 -18.60 -11.17 -11.55
CA ALA A 473 -19.99 -11.45 -11.88
C ALA A 473 -20.27 -11.40 -13.40
N LYS A 474 -19.47 -10.64 -14.16
CA LYS A 474 -19.58 -10.51 -15.63
C LYS A 474 -18.67 -11.49 -16.38
N CYS A 475 -17.54 -11.86 -15.78
CA CYS A 475 -16.53 -12.72 -16.41
C CYS A 475 -16.77 -14.22 -16.21
N CYS A 476 -17.72 -14.61 -15.36
CA CYS A 476 -18.08 -16.02 -15.16
C CYS A 476 -19.11 -16.49 -16.20
N GLU A 477 -19.15 -17.81 -16.39
CA GLU A 477 -20.13 -18.47 -17.26
C GLU A 477 -20.90 -19.51 -16.43
N PRO A 478 -22.24 -19.41 -16.33
CA PRO A 478 -23.08 -18.31 -16.84
C PRO A 478 -22.88 -16.99 -16.06
N GLU A 479 -23.16 -15.85 -16.71
CA GLU A 479 -23.03 -14.54 -16.05
C GLU A 479 -23.93 -14.43 -14.80
N LEU A 480 -23.36 -13.94 -13.71
CA LEU A 480 -23.94 -13.99 -12.37
C LEU A 480 -24.91 -12.85 -12.09
N THR A 481 -26.13 -13.18 -11.68
CA THR A 481 -27.04 -12.24 -11.01
C THR A 481 -26.43 -11.79 -9.68
N SER A 482 -26.26 -10.48 -9.48
CA SER A 482 -25.57 -9.94 -8.30
C SER A 482 -26.19 -8.62 -7.85
N VAL A 483 -26.12 -8.33 -6.56
CA VAL A 483 -26.51 -7.02 -6.00
C VAL A 483 -25.39 -6.00 -6.25
N ASP A 484 -25.71 -4.87 -6.86
CA ASP A 484 -24.82 -3.71 -6.97
C ASP A 484 -24.99 -2.82 -5.74
N SER A 485 -23.98 -2.84 -4.86
CA SER A 485 -23.91 -2.03 -3.63
C SER A 485 -23.62 -0.54 -3.89
N LYS A 486 -23.52 -0.11 -5.16
CA LYS A 486 -23.37 1.29 -5.56
C LYS A 486 -22.11 1.96 -5.00
N VAL A 487 -21.00 1.22 -4.93
CA VAL A 487 -19.71 1.71 -4.41
C VAL A 487 -19.27 3.05 -5.01
N ALA A 488 -19.50 3.29 -6.31
CA ALA A 488 -19.19 4.55 -6.96
C ALA A 488 -20.01 5.72 -6.40
N VAL A 489 -21.32 5.50 -6.19
CA VAL A 489 -22.23 6.49 -5.60
C VAL A 489 -21.83 6.76 -4.15
N LEU A 490 -21.62 5.70 -3.36
CA LEU A 490 -21.17 5.80 -1.98
C LEU A 490 -19.92 6.68 -1.87
N CYS A 491 -18.86 6.37 -2.63
CA CYS A 491 -17.61 7.14 -2.60
C CYS A 491 -17.80 8.58 -3.06
N SER A 492 -18.53 8.82 -4.16
CA SER A 492 -18.75 10.17 -4.69
C SER A 492 -19.54 11.05 -3.71
N SER A 493 -20.55 10.49 -3.05
CA SER A 493 -21.36 11.18 -2.05
C SER A 493 -20.59 11.41 -0.75
N THR A 494 -19.75 10.44 -0.32
CA THR A 494 -18.84 10.63 0.82
C THR A 494 -17.91 11.81 0.56
N VAL A 495 -17.28 11.90 -0.63
CA VAL A 495 -16.41 13.03 -0.97
C VAL A 495 -17.20 14.33 -1.03
N ALA A 496 -18.39 14.36 -1.62
CA ALA A 496 -19.22 15.57 -1.65
C ALA A 496 -19.56 16.08 -0.25
N ASN A 497 -20.00 15.20 0.65
CA ASN A 497 -20.28 15.52 2.05
C ASN A 497 -19.03 15.98 2.78
N MET A 498 -17.90 15.32 2.55
CA MET A 498 -16.61 15.69 3.14
C MET A 498 -16.17 17.10 2.71
N ILE A 499 -16.34 17.47 1.44
CA ILE A 499 -16.04 18.83 0.96
C ILE A 499 -17.00 19.86 1.56
N ALA A 500 -18.29 19.54 1.65
CA ALA A 500 -19.28 20.42 2.31
C ALA A 500 -18.92 20.67 3.78
N LEU A 501 -18.50 19.64 4.50
CA LEU A 501 -18.06 19.76 5.90
C LEU A 501 -16.75 20.54 6.03
N LEU A 502 -15.70 20.15 5.30
CA LEU A 502 -14.34 20.68 5.48
C LEU A 502 -14.15 22.08 4.90
N GLU A 503 -14.70 22.36 3.71
CA GLU A 503 -14.49 23.63 3.02
C GLU A 503 -15.63 24.62 3.25
N ARG A 504 -16.88 24.15 3.20
CA ARG A 504 -18.07 25.02 3.26
C ARG A 504 -18.59 25.21 4.68
N LYS A 505 -18.11 24.40 5.63
CA LYS A 505 -18.57 24.37 7.03
C LYS A 505 -20.09 24.18 7.13
N GLU A 506 -20.62 23.37 6.24
CA GLU A 506 -22.04 23.01 6.20
C GLU A 506 -22.28 21.81 7.13
N GLU A 507 -23.45 21.79 7.78
CA GLU A 507 -23.92 20.57 8.44
C GLU A 507 -24.31 19.54 7.37
N ILE A 508 -23.84 18.31 7.56
CA ILE A 508 -24.13 17.19 6.67
C ILE A 508 -24.85 16.09 7.44
N GLU A 509 -25.66 15.31 6.71
CA GLU A 509 -26.28 14.12 7.28
C GLU A 509 -25.20 13.11 7.70
N LYS A 510 -25.33 12.59 8.92
CA LYS A 510 -24.37 11.63 9.47
C LYS A 510 -24.44 10.26 8.81
N ASN A 511 -25.60 9.85 8.34
CA ASN A 511 -25.83 8.51 7.83
C ASN A 511 -26.44 8.59 6.43
N LEU A 512 -25.62 8.33 5.43
CA LEU A 512 -26.06 8.20 4.05
C LEU A 512 -26.30 6.72 3.74
N LYS A 513 -27.57 6.31 3.73
CA LYS A 513 -27.97 4.98 3.29
C LYS A 513 -28.32 5.00 1.80
N VAL A 514 -27.65 4.17 1.00
CA VAL A 514 -27.82 4.12 -0.47
C VAL A 514 -28.58 2.85 -0.87
N PRO A 515 -29.70 2.95 -1.61
CA PRO A 515 -30.39 1.78 -2.15
C PRO A 515 -29.49 0.98 -3.12
N CYS A 516 -29.60 -0.34 -3.07
CA CYS A 516 -28.89 -1.24 -3.99
C CYS A 516 -29.76 -1.61 -5.19
N ASP A 517 -29.13 -2.07 -6.27
CA ASP A 517 -29.84 -2.64 -7.42
C ASP A 517 -29.55 -4.14 -7.55
N ILE A 518 -30.57 -4.94 -7.86
CA ILE A 518 -30.38 -6.34 -8.26
C ILE A 518 -30.10 -6.37 -9.77
N VAL A 519 -28.86 -6.67 -10.13
CA VAL A 519 -28.45 -6.81 -11.54
C VAL A 519 -28.72 -8.25 -11.98
N LYS A 520 -29.92 -8.50 -12.51
CA LYS A 520 -30.33 -9.80 -13.04
C LYS A 520 -29.49 -10.18 -14.26
N ARG A 521 -29.00 -11.42 -14.27
CA ARG A 521 -28.30 -12.06 -15.40
C ARG A 521 -28.78 -13.51 -15.60
N CYS A 522 -27.87 -14.44 -15.84
CA CYS A 522 -28.15 -15.79 -16.31
C CYS A 522 -28.27 -16.82 -15.19
N THR A 523 -27.87 -16.50 -13.95
CA THR A 523 -27.87 -17.46 -12.83
C THR A 523 -29.15 -17.51 -12.00
N THR A 524 -30.16 -16.72 -12.34
CA THR A 524 -31.47 -16.73 -11.67
C THR A 524 -32.61 -16.67 -12.69
N ASP A 525 -33.77 -17.19 -12.29
CA ASP A 525 -34.97 -17.37 -13.12
C ASP A 525 -36.07 -16.32 -12.84
N PHE A 526 -35.84 -15.37 -11.93
CA PHE A 526 -36.85 -14.40 -11.49
C PHE A 526 -37.05 -13.18 -12.37
#